data_AF-A0AAW5YVR5-F1
#
_entry.id   AF-A0AAW5YVR5-F1
#
_cell.length_a   1.000
_cell.length_b   1.000
_cell.length_c   1.000
_cell.angle_alpha   90.00
_cell.angle_beta   90.00
_cell.angle_gamma   90.00
#
_symmetry.space_group_name_H-M   'P 1'
#
loop_
_entity.id
_entity.type
_entity.pdbx_description
1 polymer ?
#
loop_
_entity_poly.entity_id
_entity_poly.type
_entity_poly.pdbx_seq_one_letter_code
_entity_poly.pdbx_strand_id
1 'polypeptide(L)'
;MGYIGQKMSEREQEAYDSGEMPYSKWTKAAILDELEYADLDVNLFKKCSADTLRDYFLYYAAWHHTGKCFNETGFYGFSMPDPIDFAELNRLEAENKEERAKARAEKKEIKQEIALITYGEWTGPRKHMKLEEHTDYAIIVGNVAHLAYGKTKRISGSHIEVVETYKRCPRGHKKDIDLIRKYLKK
;
A
#
# COMPACT_ATOMS: atom_id res chain seq x y z
N MET A 1 -20.61 25.66 -1.95
CA MET A 1 -19.72 24.56 -1.54
C MET A 1 -19.16 24.94 -0.18
N GLY A 2 -19.87 24.57 0.87
CA GLY A 2 -19.41 24.74 2.23
C GLY A 2 -18.56 23.54 2.65
N TYR A 3 -17.69 23.78 3.62
CA TYR A 3 -16.90 22.74 4.28
C TYR A 3 -17.54 22.50 5.65
N ILE A 4 -17.69 21.24 6.04
CA ILE A 4 -18.02 20.88 7.42
C ILE A 4 -16.69 20.77 8.18
N GLY A 5 -16.27 21.88 8.79
CA GLY A 5 -14.99 21.99 9.50
C GLY A 5 -13.75 22.14 8.59
N GLN A 6 -12.57 21.72 9.06
CA GLN A 6 -11.28 21.89 8.33
C GLN A 6 -10.85 20.67 7.49
N LYS A 7 -11.65 19.60 7.43
CA LYS A 7 -11.19 18.29 6.91
C LYS A 7 -12.19 17.52 6.03
N MET A 8 -13.47 17.87 6.00
CA MET A 8 -14.48 17.16 5.20
C MET A 8 -15.35 18.14 4.38
N SER A 9 -15.65 17.78 3.14
CA SER A 9 -16.57 18.52 2.27
C SER A 9 -18.02 18.16 2.61
N GLU A 10 -18.99 19.07 2.45
CA GLU A 10 -20.43 18.77 2.58
C GLU A 10 -20.84 17.54 1.76
N ARG A 11 -20.26 17.39 0.56
CA ARG A 11 -20.52 16.26 -0.34
C ARG A 11 -19.95 14.92 0.13
N GLU A 12 -18.89 14.95 0.94
CA GLU A 12 -18.30 13.74 1.53
C GLU A 12 -19.19 13.22 2.66
N GLN A 13 -19.80 14.14 3.43
CA GLN A 13 -20.81 13.77 4.44
C GLN A 13 -22.07 13.23 3.78
N GLU A 14 -22.59 13.89 2.73
CA GLU A 14 -23.74 13.42 1.96
C GLU A 14 -23.53 12.01 1.37
N ALA A 15 -22.31 11.70 0.92
CA ALA A 15 -21.96 10.38 0.41
C ALA A 15 -21.95 9.31 1.51
N TYR A 16 -21.39 9.60 2.69
CA TYR A 16 -21.50 8.68 3.83
C TYR A 16 -22.95 8.48 4.27
N ASP A 17 -23.74 9.55 4.28
CA ASP A 17 -25.16 9.52 4.61
C ASP A 17 -25.98 8.72 3.57
N SER A 18 -25.49 8.62 2.33
CA SER A 18 -26.06 7.78 1.26
C SER A 18 -25.46 6.37 1.17
N GLY A 19 -24.57 5.99 2.09
CA GLY A 19 -23.91 4.67 2.11
C GLY A 19 -22.77 4.51 1.10
N GLU A 20 -22.32 5.59 0.46
CA GLU A 20 -21.20 5.59 -0.47
C GLU A 20 -19.89 5.94 0.24
N MET A 21 -18.82 5.22 -0.10
CA MET A 21 -17.50 5.49 0.49
C MET A 21 -16.36 5.17 -0.48
N PRO A 22 -15.14 5.69 -0.24
CA PRO A 22 -13.98 5.35 -1.07
C PRO A 22 -13.73 3.86 -1.16
N TYR A 23 -13.21 3.37 -2.30
CA TYR A 23 -12.94 1.94 -2.53
C TYR A 23 -12.10 1.26 -1.43
N SER A 24 -11.21 2.01 -0.77
CA SER A 24 -10.37 1.53 0.33
C SER A 24 -11.09 1.39 1.67
N LYS A 25 -12.28 2.00 1.81
CA LYS A 25 -13.12 1.93 3.02
C LYS A 25 -14.12 0.77 2.99
N TRP A 26 -14.46 0.28 1.80
CA TRP A 26 -15.20 -0.96 1.62
C TRP A 26 -14.36 -2.17 2.04
N THR A 27 -14.38 -2.47 3.33
CA THR A 27 -13.74 -3.67 3.86
C THR A 27 -14.59 -4.90 3.56
N LYS A 28 -13.97 -6.10 3.62
CA LYS A 28 -14.72 -7.35 3.53
C LYS A 28 -15.84 -7.44 4.57
N ALA A 29 -15.61 -6.95 5.80
CA ALA A 29 -16.63 -6.93 6.83
C ALA A 29 -17.81 -6.06 6.42
N ALA A 30 -17.55 -4.81 5.98
CA ALA A 30 -18.59 -3.90 5.53
C ALA A 30 -19.47 -4.50 4.40
N ILE A 31 -18.86 -5.18 3.43
CA ILE A 31 -19.63 -5.83 2.34
C ILE A 31 -20.44 -7.02 2.87
N LEU A 32 -19.90 -7.81 3.81
CA LEU A 32 -20.64 -8.92 4.41
C LEU A 32 -21.81 -8.42 5.26
N ASP A 33 -21.65 -7.29 5.95
CA ASP A 33 -22.71 -6.66 6.74
C ASP A 33 -23.87 -6.20 5.83
N GLU A 34 -23.58 -5.62 4.66
CA GLU A 34 -24.60 -5.27 3.64
C GLU A 34 -25.33 -6.51 3.11
N LEU A 35 -24.61 -7.61 2.86
CA LEU A 35 -25.21 -8.88 2.43
C LEU A 35 -26.11 -9.50 3.51
N GLU A 36 -25.70 -9.40 4.78
CA GLU A 36 -26.51 -9.87 5.92
C GLU A 36 -27.78 -9.03 6.08
N TYR A 37 -27.68 -7.69 5.92
CA TYR A 37 -28.84 -6.80 5.92
C TYR A 37 -29.83 -7.10 4.79
N ALA A 38 -29.33 -7.65 3.67
CA ALA A 38 -30.13 -8.09 2.54
C ALA A 38 -30.66 -9.53 2.67
N ASP A 39 -30.63 -10.13 3.87
CA ASP A 39 -31.08 -11.50 4.19
C ASP A 39 -30.37 -12.62 3.40
N LEU A 40 -29.12 -12.40 2.96
CA LEU A 40 -28.32 -13.43 2.30
C LEU A 40 -27.44 -14.22 3.28
N ASP A 41 -27.20 -15.50 2.95
CA ASP A 41 -26.25 -16.32 3.69
C ASP A 41 -24.79 -15.88 3.41
N VAL A 42 -24.27 -15.03 4.29
CA VAL A 42 -22.88 -14.54 4.26
C VAL A 42 -21.83 -15.65 4.23
N ASN A 43 -22.15 -16.88 4.66
CA ASN A 43 -21.20 -17.99 4.63
C ASN A 43 -20.78 -18.38 3.21
N LEU A 44 -21.62 -18.11 2.21
CA LEU A 44 -21.30 -18.31 0.79
C LEU A 44 -20.14 -17.43 0.34
N PHE A 45 -20.01 -16.24 0.92
CA PHE A 45 -19.05 -15.20 0.50
C PHE A 45 -17.80 -15.11 1.39
N LYS A 46 -17.80 -15.76 2.57
CA LYS A 46 -16.67 -15.76 3.51
C LYS A 46 -15.37 -16.30 2.91
N LYS A 47 -15.42 -17.12 1.85
CA LYS A 47 -14.22 -17.64 1.17
C LYS A 47 -13.63 -16.68 0.14
N CYS A 48 -14.44 -15.76 -0.39
CA CYS A 48 -14.00 -14.77 -1.36
C CYS A 48 -13.05 -13.74 -0.72
N SER A 49 -12.15 -13.20 -1.52
CA SER A 49 -11.26 -12.11 -1.14
C SER A 49 -11.99 -10.78 -1.05
N ALA A 50 -11.41 -9.82 -0.31
CA ALA A 50 -11.97 -8.47 -0.24
C ALA A 50 -11.98 -7.78 -1.61
N ASP A 51 -11.00 -8.06 -2.46
CA ASP A 51 -10.92 -7.54 -3.83
C ASP A 51 -12.09 -8.07 -4.65
N THR A 52 -12.28 -9.39 -4.68
CA THR A 52 -13.38 -10.02 -5.42
C THR A 52 -14.77 -9.55 -4.96
N LEU A 53 -14.98 -9.40 -3.65
CA LEU A 53 -16.26 -8.89 -3.15
C LEU A 53 -16.48 -7.44 -3.58
N ARG A 54 -15.42 -6.61 -3.59
CA ARG A 54 -15.51 -5.23 -4.08
C ARG A 54 -15.80 -5.17 -5.57
N ASP A 55 -15.10 -5.97 -6.36
CA ASP A 55 -15.25 -5.97 -7.82
C ASP A 55 -16.64 -6.45 -8.26
N TYR A 56 -17.27 -7.34 -7.47
CA TYR A 56 -18.57 -7.90 -7.78
C TYR A 56 -19.75 -7.09 -7.23
N PHE A 57 -19.67 -6.59 -5.99
CA PHE A 57 -20.79 -5.93 -5.31
C PHE A 57 -20.74 -4.40 -5.31
N LEU A 58 -19.65 -3.79 -5.77
CA LEU A 58 -19.57 -2.33 -5.79
C LEU A 58 -19.73 -1.76 -7.19
N TYR A 59 -20.47 -0.67 -7.29
CA TYR A 59 -20.50 0.17 -8.47
C TYR A 59 -19.84 1.51 -8.18
N TYR A 60 -19.19 2.07 -9.20
CA TYR A 60 -18.70 3.43 -9.14
C TYR A 60 -19.89 4.39 -9.15
N ALA A 61 -20.05 5.16 -8.08
CA ALA A 61 -21.16 6.09 -7.95
C ALA A 61 -20.77 7.48 -8.44
N ALA A 62 -19.72 8.03 -7.84
CA ALA A 62 -19.28 9.39 -8.11
C ALA A 62 -17.79 9.56 -7.80
N TRP A 63 -17.27 10.72 -8.18
CA TRP A 63 -15.95 11.15 -7.75
C TRP A 63 -16.06 12.43 -6.93
N HIS A 64 -15.24 12.51 -5.90
CA HIS A 64 -15.18 13.65 -4.99
C HIS A 64 -13.73 14.08 -4.82
N HIS A 65 -13.55 15.40 -4.64
CA HIS A 65 -12.31 15.92 -4.12
C HIS A 65 -12.20 15.57 -2.62
N THR A 66 -11.07 14.98 -2.24
CA THR A 66 -10.76 14.68 -0.84
C THR A 66 -9.50 15.40 -0.37
N GLY A 67 -9.58 15.97 0.83
CA GLY A 67 -8.46 16.64 1.49
C GLY A 67 -8.05 17.99 0.91
N LYS A 68 -7.01 18.58 1.52
CA LYS A 68 -6.53 19.96 1.23
C LYS A 68 -5.80 20.11 -0.11
N CYS A 69 -5.33 19.00 -0.68
CA CYS A 69 -4.56 19.00 -1.93
C CYS A 69 -5.44 18.70 -3.15
N PHE A 70 -6.77 18.73 -3.02
CA PHE A 70 -7.72 18.42 -4.10
C PHE A 70 -7.48 17.04 -4.71
N ASN A 71 -7.14 16.05 -3.87
CA ASN A 71 -6.95 14.71 -4.36
C ASN A 71 -8.26 14.17 -4.93
N GLU A 72 -8.13 13.45 -6.02
CA GLU A 72 -9.20 12.84 -6.76
C GLU A 72 -9.56 11.49 -6.11
N THR A 73 -10.80 11.25 -5.69
CA THR A 73 -11.19 9.97 -5.07
C THR A 73 -12.55 9.51 -5.58
N GLY A 74 -12.59 8.30 -6.14
CA GLY A 74 -13.83 7.62 -6.48
C GLY A 74 -14.55 7.09 -5.25
N PHE A 75 -15.85 7.32 -5.19
CA PHE A 75 -16.79 6.80 -4.22
C PHE A 75 -17.62 5.70 -4.88
N TYR A 76 -17.91 4.68 -4.08
CA TYR A 76 -18.55 3.47 -4.53
C TYR A 76 -19.73 3.16 -3.62
N GLY A 77 -20.82 2.69 -4.22
CA GLY A 77 -21.99 2.19 -3.52
C GLY A 77 -22.07 0.67 -3.61
N PHE A 78 -22.81 0.06 -2.69
CA PHE A 78 -23.13 -1.36 -2.73
C PHE A 78 -24.32 -1.61 -3.67
N SER A 79 -24.19 -2.60 -4.55
CA SER A 79 -25.26 -3.05 -5.43
C SER A 79 -25.32 -4.58 -5.40
N MET A 80 -26.53 -5.08 -5.20
CA MET A 80 -26.79 -6.51 -5.17
C MET A 80 -27.37 -6.95 -6.51
N PRO A 81 -26.65 -7.75 -7.30
CA PRO A 81 -27.24 -8.37 -8.48
C PRO A 81 -28.29 -9.41 -8.06
N ASP A 82 -29.43 -9.39 -8.75
CA ASP A 82 -30.50 -10.39 -8.61
C ASP A 82 -30.81 -11.02 -9.98
N PRO A 83 -30.49 -12.30 -10.23
CA PRO A 83 -29.86 -13.25 -9.30
C PRO A 83 -28.35 -13.05 -9.15
N ILE A 84 -27.79 -13.60 -8.07
CA ILE A 84 -26.33 -13.69 -7.89
C ILE A 84 -25.74 -14.72 -8.85
N ASP A 85 -24.85 -14.24 -9.71
CA ASP A 85 -24.04 -15.07 -10.61
C ASP A 85 -22.78 -15.58 -9.90
N PHE A 86 -22.89 -16.78 -9.33
CA PHE A 86 -21.76 -17.48 -8.70
C PHE A 86 -20.68 -17.90 -9.71
N ALA A 87 -20.99 -18.03 -11.01
CA ALA A 87 -19.98 -18.38 -12.00
C ALA A 87 -19.01 -17.21 -12.20
N GLU A 88 -19.56 -15.99 -12.34
CA GLU A 88 -18.74 -14.78 -12.44
C GLU A 88 -17.99 -14.50 -11.14
N LEU A 89 -18.62 -14.67 -9.98
CA LEU A 89 -17.95 -14.50 -8.69
C LEU A 89 -16.74 -15.44 -8.53
N ASN A 90 -16.88 -16.71 -8.93
CA ASN A 90 -15.78 -17.68 -8.89
C ASN A 90 -14.67 -17.34 -9.89
N ARG A 91 -15.04 -16.85 -11.07
CA ARG A 91 -14.09 -16.38 -12.09
C ARG A 91 -13.26 -15.22 -11.55
N LEU A 92 -13.89 -14.19 -10.97
CA LEU A 92 -13.21 -13.06 -10.35
C LEU A 92 -12.28 -13.48 -9.20
N GLU A 93 -12.70 -14.44 -8.36
CA GLU A 93 -11.81 -14.97 -7.31
C GLU A 93 -10.58 -15.68 -7.89
N ALA A 94 -10.74 -16.42 -8.99
CA ALA A 94 -9.64 -17.08 -9.67
C ALA A 94 -8.66 -16.05 -10.27
N GLU A 95 -9.17 -15.05 -10.99
CA GLU A 95 -8.38 -13.95 -11.56
C GLU A 95 -7.62 -13.20 -10.46
N ASN A 96 -8.31 -12.76 -9.40
CA ASN A 96 -7.68 -12.08 -8.27
C ASN A 96 -6.66 -12.97 -7.54
N LYS A 97 -6.86 -14.29 -7.49
CA LYS A 97 -5.88 -15.22 -6.92
C LYS A 97 -4.63 -15.34 -7.79
N GLU A 98 -4.79 -15.37 -9.10
CA GLU A 98 -3.67 -15.36 -10.04
C GLU A 98 -2.88 -14.06 -9.97
N GLU A 99 -3.55 -12.90 -9.98
CA GLU A 99 -2.90 -11.59 -9.84
C GLU A 99 -2.14 -11.47 -8.52
N ARG A 100 -2.73 -11.93 -7.41
CA ARG A 100 -2.02 -12.02 -6.12
C ARG A 100 -0.83 -12.97 -6.17
N ALA A 101 -0.92 -14.07 -6.92
CA ALA A 101 0.20 -15.01 -7.09
C ALA A 101 1.33 -14.39 -7.94
N LYS A 102 1.00 -13.70 -9.03
CA LYS A 102 1.95 -12.94 -9.86
C LYS A 102 2.63 -11.84 -9.04
N ALA A 103 1.87 -10.99 -8.36
CA ALA A 103 2.42 -9.94 -7.50
C ALA A 103 3.31 -10.50 -6.37
N ARG A 104 2.98 -11.68 -5.83
CA ARG A 104 3.85 -12.38 -4.87
C ARG A 104 5.11 -12.94 -5.51
N ALA A 105 5.04 -13.45 -6.74
CA ALA A 105 6.18 -13.94 -7.50
C ALA A 105 7.13 -12.80 -7.88
N GLU A 106 6.60 -11.68 -8.38
CA GLU A 106 7.37 -10.46 -8.67
C GLU A 106 8.07 -9.94 -7.41
N LYS A 107 7.36 -9.85 -6.28
CA LYS A 107 7.98 -9.46 -4.99
C LYS A 107 9.10 -10.42 -4.54
N LYS A 108 9.00 -11.71 -4.85
CA LYS A 108 10.06 -12.69 -4.56
C LYS A 108 11.25 -12.55 -5.51
N GLU A 109 11.01 -12.10 -6.74
CA GLU A 109 12.08 -11.88 -7.72
C GLU A 109 12.91 -10.63 -7.41
N ILE A 110 12.38 -9.66 -6.64
CA ILE A 110 13.16 -8.50 -6.18
C ILE A 110 14.38 -8.98 -5.40
N LYS A 111 15.52 -8.98 -6.08
CA LYS A 111 16.79 -9.45 -5.53
C LYS A 111 17.26 -8.49 -4.46
N GLN A 112 17.81 -9.06 -3.39
CA GLN A 112 18.46 -8.31 -2.34
C GLN A 112 19.95 -8.27 -2.64
N GLU A 113 20.51 -7.07 -2.77
CA GLU A 113 21.93 -6.87 -3.01
C GLU A 113 22.56 -6.14 -1.83
N ILE A 114 23.73 -6.57 -1.39
CA ILE A 114 24.50 -5.84 -0.37
C ILE A 114 25.27 -4.76 -1.11
N ALA A 115 25.23 -3.53 -0.63
CA ALA A 115 25.95 -2.43 -1.23
C ALA A 115 26.62 -1.54 -0.18
N LEU A 116 27.73 -0.92 -0.55
CA LEU A 116 28.26 0.25 0.14
C LEU A 116 27.63 1.47 -0.54
N ILE A 117 26.98 2.33 0.24
CA ILE A 117 26.32 3.53 -0.27
C ILE A 117 26.87 4.77 0.44
N THR A 118 26.95 5.87 -0.30
CA THR A 118 27.15 7.21 0.26
C THR A 118 25.83 7.96 0.19
N TYR A 119 25.41 8.64 1.25
CA TYR A 119 24.15 9.36 1.30
C TYR A 119 24.21 10.59 2.19
N GLY A 120 23.43 11.61 1.82
CA GLY A 120 23.26 12.82 2.61
C GLY A 120 22.17 12.71 3.69
N GLU A 121 22.44 13.25 4.87
CA GLU A 121 21.45 13.54 5.91
C GLU A 121 21.47 15.03 6.25
N TRP A 122 20.30 15.67 6.25
CA TRP A 122 20.18 17.04 6.74
C TRP A 122 20.18 17.03 8.27
N THR A 123 21.22 17.58 8.87
CA THR A 123 21.40 17.68 10.33
C THR A 123 21.29 19.13 10.78
N GLY A 124 21.01 19.32 12.07
CA GLY A 124 20.93 20.64 12.70
C GLY A 124 19.53 21.28 12.74
N PRO A 125 19.43 22.51 13.27
CA PRO A 125 18.14 23.19 13.43
C PRO A 125 17.47 23.46 12.08
N ARG A 126 16.13 23.43 12.02
CA ARG A 126 15.34 23.61 10.78
C ARG A 126 15.74 24.83 9.92
N LYS A 127 16.20 25.91 10.56
CA LYS A 127 16.62 27.17 9.92
C LYS A 127 18.07 27.17 9.42
N HIS A 128 18.90 26.25 9.90
CA HIS A 128 20.34 26.15 9.63
C HIS A 128 20.76 24.70 9.41
N MET A 129 19.96 23.97 8.61
CA MET A 129 20.27 22.59 8.29
C MET A 129 21.54 22.52 7.44
N LYS A 130 22.38 21.53 7.74
CA LYS A 130 23.58 21.21 6.95
C LYS A 130 23.42 19.82 6.38
N LEU A 131 23.89 19.64 5.16
CA LEU A 131 23.94 18.32 4.55
C LEU A 131 25.23 17.64 5.01
N GLU A 132 25.11 16.58 5.80
CA GLU A 132 26.22 15.72 6.18
C GLU A 132 26.20 14.46 5.33
N GLU A 133 27.35 14.08 4.79
CA GLU A 133 27.50 12.86 4.00
C GLU A 133 27.97 11.71 4.88
N HIS A 134 27.35 10.56 4.69
CA HIS A 134 27.64 9.32 5.41
C HIS A 134 27.87 8.20 4.40
N THR A 135 28.76 7.27 4.74
CA THR A 135 29.02 6.07 3.94
C THR A 135 28.81 4.84 4.80
N ASP A 136 27.85 4.00 4.44
CA ASP A 136 27.46 2.82 5.21
C ASP A 136 27.09 1.65 4.29
N TYR A 137 27.10 0.44 4.86
CA TYR A 137 26.52 -0.72 4.20
C TYR A 137 24.99 -0.68 4.22
N ALA A 138 24.40 -1.10 3.11
CA ALA A 138 22.96 -1.23 2.94
C ALA A 138 22.60 -2.56 2.27
N ILE A 139 21.34 -2.98 2.45
CA ILE A 139 20.71 -4.00 1.63
C ILE A 139 19.73 -3.30 0.69
N ILE A 140 20.00 -3.36 -0.60
CA ILE A 140 19.14 -2.81 -1.64
C ILE A 140 18.05 -3.82 -1.96
N VAL A 141 16.80 -3.38 -1.90
CA VAL A 141 15.61 -4.15 -2.29
C VAL A 141 14.78 -3.26 -3.23
N GLY A 142 14.82 -3.59 -4.52
CA GLY A 142 14.22 -2.74 -5.55
C GLY A 142 14.87 -1.35 -5.59
N ASN A 143 14.09 -0.29 -5.45
CA ASN A 143 14.55 1.11 -5.49
C ASN A 143 14.88 1.70 -4.09
N VAL A 144 15.07 0.86 -3.07
CA VAL A 144 15.29 1.29 -1.69
C VAL A 144 16.53 0.64 -1.12
N ALA A 145 17.42 1.44 -0.56
CA ALA A 145 18.54 1.01 0.26
C ALA A 145 18.12 0.99 1.74
N HIS A 146 18.16 -0.19 2.35
CA HIS A 146 17.88 -0.40 3.77
C HIS A 146 19.18 -0.37 4.58
N LEU A 147 19.24 0.51 5.57
CA LEU A 147 20.38 0.70 6.46
C LEU A 147 20.08 0.12 7.86
N ALA A 148 21.08 0.19 8.74
CA ALA A 148 20.94 -0.24 10.12
C ALA A 148 19.83 0.57 10.84
N TYR A 149 19.26 -0.03 11.88
CA TYR A 149 18.22 0.59 12.72
C TYR A 149 16.94 1.00 11.99
N GLY A 150 16.66 0.40 10.82
CA GLY A 150 15.43 0.65 10.06
C GLY A 150 15.43 1.93 9.24
N LYS A 151 16.56 2.64 9.14
CA LYS A 151 16.71 3.77 8.22
C LYS A 151 16.65 3.28 6.77
N THR A 152 16.07 4.08 5.88
CA THR A 152 15.98 3.78 4.45
C THR A 152 16.26 5.00 3.60
N LYS A 153 16.86 4.81 2.42
CA LYS A 153 17.03 5.85 1.40
C LYS A 153 16.55 5.32 0.06
N ARG A 154 15.89 6.16 -0.75
CA ARG A 154 15.56 5.81 -2.13
C ARG A 154 16.80 5.98 -2.99
N ILE A 155 17.21 4.96 -3.73
CA ILE A 155 18.43 5.01 -4.57
C ILE A 155 18.28 5.99 -5.74
N SER A 156 17.04 6.29 -6.16
CA SER A 156 16.74 7.33 -7.15
C SER A 156 16.81 8.76 -6.59
N GLY A 157 17.31 8.95 -5.37
CA GLY A 157 17.41 10.26 -4.72
C GLY A 157 18.65 11.05 -5.16
N SER A 158 18.60 12.37 -5.02
CA SER A 158 19.69 13.26 -5.49
C SER A 158 20.95 13.28 -4.61
N HIS A 159 20.86 12.78 -3.38
CA HIS A 159 21.96 12.79 -2.40
C HIS A 159 22.26 11.36 -1.94
N ILE A 160 22.30 10.43 -2.87
CA ILE A 160 22.70 9.04 -2.62
C ILE A 160 23.45 8.51 -3.84
N GLU A 161 24.50 7.76 -3.56
CA GLU A 161 25.31 7.09 -4.56
C GLU A 161 25.56 5.65 -4.10
N VAL A 162 25.40 4.69 -5.02
CA VAL A 162 25.80 3.30 -4.80
C VAL A 162 27.25 3.19 -5.20
N VAL A 163 28.14 3.08 -4.21
CA VAL A 163 29.59 3.06 -4.42
C VAL A 163 30.05 1.70 -4.93
N GLU A 164 29.62 0.63 -4.27
CA GLU A 164 30.01 -0.74 -4.63
C GLU A 164 28.89 -1.73 -4.27
N THR A 165 28.72 -2.78 -5.08
CA THR A 165 27.78 -3.87 -4.81
C THR A 165 28.53 -5.18 -4.56
N TYR A 166 27.99 -5.99 -3.65
CA TYR A 166 28.59 -7.23 -3.20
C TYR A 166 27.62 -8.40 -3.33
N LYS A 167 28.06 -9.47 -4.00
CA LYS A 167 27.32 -10.75 -4.10
C LYS A 167 27.25 -11.49 -2.76
N ARG A 168 28.18 -11.22 -1.85
CA ARG A 168 28.27 -11.82 -0.51
C ARG A 168 28.64 -10.75 0.50
N CYS A 169 28.37 -11.01 1.78
CA CYS A 169 28.75 -10.10 2.85
C CYS A 169 30.27 -9.82 2.81
N PRO A 170 30.69 -8.55 2.80
CA PRO A 170 32.10 -8.17 2.93
C PRO A 170 32.73 -8.73 4.21
N ARG A 171 34.03 -9.02 4.16
CA ARG A 171 34.76 -9.63 5.27
C ARG A 171 34.78 -8.65 6.46
N GLY A 172 34.43 -9.13 7.65
CA GLY A 172 34.39 -8.30 8.88
C GLY A 172 33.05 -7.60 9.16
N HIS A 173 32.19 -7.44 8.15
CA HIS A 173 30.94 -6.66 8.26
C HIS A 173 29.67 -7.48 8.48
N LYS A 174 29.82 -8.75 8.90
CA LYS A 174 28.68 -9.65 9.12
C LYS A 174 27.67 -9.09 10.12
N LYS A 175 28.16 -8.48 11.22
CA LYS A 175 27.30 -7.90 12.26
C LYS A 175 26.44 -6.77 11.71
N ASP A 176 27.01 -5.91 10.88
CA ASP A 176 26.32 -4.76 10.28
C ASP A 176 25.22 -5.24 9.33
N ILE A 177 25.54 -6.18 8.44
CA ILE A 177 24.56 -6.78 7.51
C ILE A 177 23.46 -7.55 8.24
N ASP A 178 23.80 -8.30 9.29
CA ASP A 178 22.81 -9.04 10.08
C ASP A 178 21.88 -8.09 10.86
N LEU A 179 22.39 -6.94 11.32
CA LEU A 179 21.59 -5.88 11.91
C LEU A 179 20.60 -5.31 10.91
N ILE A 180 21.02 -5.01 9.67
CA ILE A 180 20.13 -4.52 8.61
C ILE A 180 19.02 -5.55 8.32
N ARG A 181 19.38 -6.83 8.16
CA ARG A 181 18.43 -7.93 7.93
C ARG A 181 17.39 -8.06 9.04
N LYS A 182 17.77 -7.82 10.29
CA LYS A 182 16.85 -7.86 11.44
C LYS A 182 15.73 -6.83 11.29
N TYR A 183 16.04 -5.64 10.79
CA TYR A 183 15.05 -4.58 10.59
C TYR A 183 14.30 -4.71 9.26
N LEU A 184 14.86 -5.38 8.25
CA LEU A 184 14.19 -5.65 6.97
C LEU A 184 13.03 -6.66 7.08
N LYS A 185 13.10 -7.59 8.05
CA LYS A 185 12.09 -8.66 8.24
C LYS A 185 10.85 -8.23 9.04
N LYS A 186 10.81 -7.01 9.56
CA LYS A 186 9.67 -6.46 10.28
C LYS A 186 8.81 -5.62 9.35
#